data_AF-D8JVV6-F1
#
_entry.id   AF-D8JVV6-F1
#
_cell.length_a   1.000
_cell.length_b   1.000
_cell.length_c   1.000
_cell.angle_alpha   90.00
_cell.angle_beta   90.00
_cell.angle_gamma   90.00
#
_symmetry.space_group_name_H-M   'P 1'
#
loop_
_entity.id
_entity.type
_entity.pdbx_description
1 polymer ?
#
loop_
_entity_poly.entity_id
_entity_poly.type
_entity_poly.pdbx_seq_one_letter_code
_entity_poly.pdbx_strand_id
1 'polypeptide(L)' 'MHISQVKPGDTLIADDGFSCLDPDQRVTVHSDDCGLFVPCRCGQHYLDGQLNAVGDLVGLYPPVEFKTIQTGAST' A
#
# COMPACT_ATOMS: atom_id res chain seq x y z
N MET A 1 -4.59 -4.63 -6.15
CA MET A 1 -4.32 -3.21 -6.47
C MET A 1 -3.22 -3.24 -7.48
N HIS A 2 -3.47 -2.73 -8.68
CA HIS A 2 -2.53 -2.90 -9.78
C HIS A 2 -1.36 -1.93 -9.63
N ILE A 3 -0.12 -2.38 -9.83
CA ILE A 3 1.09 -1.58 -9.57
C ILE A 3 1.12 -0.25 -10.33
N SER A 4 0.54 -0.22 -11.54
CA SER A 4 0.45 1.01 -12.35
C SER A 4 -0.39 2.13 -11.73
N GLN A 5 -1.18 1.83 -10.68
CA GLN A 5 -1.99 2.80 -9.95
C GLN A 5 -1.27 3.35 -8.71
N VAL A 6 -0.15 2.74 -8.32
CA VAL A 6 0.64 3.11 -7.15
C VAL A 6 1.66 4.16 -7.54
N LYS A 7 1.79 5.22 -6.75
CA LYS A 7 2.81 6.27 -6.93
C LYS A 7 3.48 6.65 -5.61
N PRO A 8 4.67 7.28 -5.67
CA PRO A 8 5.30 7.84 -4.47
C PRO A 8 4.35 8.80 -3.73
N GLY A 9 4.34 8.70 -2.40
CA GLY A 9 3.44 9.43 -1.53
C GLY A 9 2.11 8.73 -1.23
N ASP A 10 1.73 7.69 -1.99
CA ASP A 10 0.55 6.88 -1.62
C ASP A 10 0.79 6.17 -0.28
N THR A 11 -0.29 5.98 0.48
CA THR A 11 -0.28 5.15 1.68
C THR A 11 -0.82 3.77 1.34
N LEU A 12 -0.12 2.74 1.80
CA LEU A 12 -0.55 1.34 1.75
C LEU A 12 -0.60 0.76 3.16
N ILE A 13 -1.32 -0.34 3.33
CA ILE A 13 -1.41 -1.10 4.57
C ILE A 13 -0.80 -2.47 4.33
N ALA A 14 0.10 -2.89 5.22
CA ALA A 14 0.70 -4.22 5.22
C ALA A 14 -0.24 -5.25 5.84
N ASP A 15 -0.28 -6.45 5.26
CA ASP A 15 -0.87 -7.63 5.88
C ASP A 15 0.12 -8.31 6.86
N ASP A 16 -0.25 -9.49 7.35
CA ASP A 16 0.56 -10.30 8.26
C ASP A 16 1.60 -11.18 7.55
N GLY A 17 1.72 -11.09 6.23
CA GLY A 17 2.72 -11.83 5.44
C GLY A 17 4.13 -11.28 5.57
N PHE A 18 4.31 -10.09 6.16
CA PHE A 18 5.61 -9.44 6.23
C PHE A 18 6.40 -9.78 7.51
N SER A 19 7.59 -10.32 7.24
CA SER A 19 8.77 -10.41 8.10
C SER A 19 9.17 -9.21 8.95
N CYS A 20 8.81 -8.03 8.46
CA CYS A 20 9.57 -6.79 8.58
C CYS A 20 8.66 -5.55 8.71
N LEU A 21 7.36 -5.76 8.55
CA LEU A 21 6.28 -4.81 8.78
C LEU A 21 5.32 -5.44 9.78
N ASP A 22 4.63 -4.61 10.53
CA ASP A 22 3.59 -5.10 11.43
C ASP A 22 2.27 -5.21 10.67
N PRO A 23 1.40 -6.19 11.03
CA PRO A 23 0.06 -6.25 10.48
C PRO A 23 -0.68 -4.93 10.68
N ASP A 24 -1.43 -4.50 9.67
CA ASP A 24 -2.16 -3.22 9.63
C ASP A 24 -1.26 -1.96 9.68
N GLN A 25 0.06 -2.13 9.56
CA GLN A 25 0.98 -1.00 9.50
C GLN A 25 0.74 -0.18 8.24
N ARG A 26 0.53 1.13 8.43
CA ARG A 26 0.50 2.10 7.35
C ARG A 26 1.92 2.44 6.92
N VAL A 27 2.20 2.28 5.63
CA VAL A 27 3.48 2.61 5.01
C VAL A 27 3.28 3.60 3.87
N THR A 28 4.23 4.52 3.71
CA THR A 28 4.25 5.46 2.59
C THR A 28 5.09 4.88 1.47
N VAL A 29 4.62 5.01 0.23
CA VAL A 29 5.39 4.59 -0.95
C VAL A 29 6.43 5.64 -1.28
N HIS A 30 7.65 5.20 -1.55
CA HIS A 30 8.77 6.02 -2.00
C HIS A 30 9.26 5.51 -3.37
N SER A 31 10.09 6.31 -4.03
CA SER A 31 10.80 5.92 -5.25
C SER A 31 12.27 6.26 -5.17
N ASP A 32 13.10 5.41 -5.76
CA ASP A 32 14.50 5.67 -6.06
C ASP A 32 14.83 5.21 -7.50
N ASP A 33 16.12 5.15 -7.85
CA ASP A 33 16.60 4.72 -9.16
C ASP A 33 16.28 3.24 -9.48
N CYS A 34 15.95 2.43 -8.47
CA CYS A 34 15.62 1.01 -8.61
C CYS A 34 14.10 0.77 -8.71
N GLY A 35 13.26 1.67 -8.21
CA GLY A 35 11.81 1.61 -8.40
C GLY A 35 11.01 2.08 -7.19
N LEU A 36 9.77 1.59 -7.08
CA LEU A 36 8.90 1.89 -5.94
C LEU A 36 9.19 0.98 -4.76
N PHE A 37 9.24 1.54 -3.56
CA PHE A 37 9.47 0.78 -2.34
C PHE A 37 8.69 1.33 -1.14
N VAL A 38 8.61 0.53 -0.08
CA VAL A 38 8.16 0.95 1.25
C VAL A 38 9.26 0.70 2.29
N PRO A 39 9.51 1.62 3.23
CA PRO A 39 10.48 1.41 4.29
C PRO A 39 9.99 0.34 5.27
N CYS A 40 10.90 -0.45 5.81
CA CYS A 40 10.63 -1.47 6.83
C CYS A 40 11.72 -1.48 7.90
N ARG A 41 11.57 -2.29 8.95
CA ARG A 41 12.59 -2.40 10.02
C ARG A 41 13.95 -2.93 9.55
N CYS A 42 13.99 -3.57 8.39
CA CYS A 42 15.21 -4.13 7.78
C CYS A 42 15.82 -3.23 6.70
N GLY A 43 15.22 -2.07 6.40
CA GLY A 43 15.62 -1.20 5.29
C GLY A 43 14.42 -0.84 4.42
N GLN A 44 14.28 -1.48 3.25
CA GLN A 44 13.19 -1.22 2.30
C GLN A 44 12.72 -2.50 1.59
N HIS A 45 11.43 -2.54 1.22
CA HIS A 45 10.85 -3.55 0.32
C HIS A 45 10.44 -2.90 -0.98
N TYR A 46 11.03 -3.34 -2.08
CA TYR A 46 10.57 -2.95 -3.41
C TYR A 46 9.24 -3.62 -3.75
N LEU A 47 8.34 -2.84 -4.35
CA LEU A 47 6.98 -3.26 -4.66
C LEU A 47 6.90 -4.25 -5.84
N ASP A 48 7.90 -4.24 -6.72
CA ASP A 48 8.02 -5.15 -7.86
C ASP A 48 8.18 -6.61 -7.43
N GLY A 49 8.87 -6.85 -6.32
CA GLY A 49 9.02 -8.17 -5.69
C GLY A 49 7.75 -8.66 -4.99
N GLN A 50 6.72 -7.82 -4.89
CA GLN A 50 5.44 -8.12 -4.24
C GLN A 50 4.30 -8.17 -5.28
N LEU A 51 4.58 -8.59 -6.51
CA LEU A 51 3.59 -8.69 -7.58
C LEU A 51 3.19 -10.14 -7.88
N ASN A 52 1.90 -10.37 -8.13
CA ASN A 52 1.43 -11.62 -8.72
C ASN A 52 1.62 -11.64 -10.25
N ALA A 53 1.19 -12.72 -10.92
CA ALA A 53 1.35 -12.91 -12.37
C ALA A 53 0.64 -11.86 -13.25
N VAL A 54 -0.30 -11.08 -12.69
CA VAL A 54 -1.04 -10.04 -13.40
C VAL A 54 -0.64 -8.62 -13.01
N GLY A 55 0.39 -8.46 -12.16
CA GLY A 55 0.90 -7.15 -11.75
C GLY A 55 0.14 -6.49 -10.60
N ASP A 56 -0.67 -7.24 -9.85
CA ASP A 56 -1.26 -6.77 -8.60
C ASP A 56 -0.30 -6.97 -7.42
N LEU A 57 -0.29 -5.99 -6.50
CA LEU A 57 0.37 -6.12 -5.22
C LEU A 57 -0.24 -7.26 -4.39
N VAL A 58 0.63 -8.08 -3.80
CA VAL A 58 0.32 -9.07 -2.77
C VAL A 58 0.86 -8.59 -1.43
N GLY A 59 0.01 -8.65 -0.41
CA GLY A 59 0.29 -8.25 0.97
C GLY A 59 0.32 -6.76 1.27
N LEU A 60 0.25 -5.89 0.25
CA LEU A 60 0.04 -4.46 0.42
C LEU A 60 -1.24 -4.02 -0.27
N TYR A 61 -2.09 -3.28 0.44
CA TYR A 61 -3.40 -2.84 -0.05
C TYR A 61 -3.69 -1.38 0.31
N PRO A 62 -4.53 -0.67 -0.48
CA PRO A 62 -4.85 0.72 -0.19
C PRO A 62 -5.68 0.81 1.10
N PRO A 63 -5.56 1.91 1.87
CA PRO A 63 -6.44 2.14 3.01
C PRO A 63 -7.89 2.16 2.54
N VAL A 64 -8.74 1.36 3.18
CA VAL A 64 -10.18 1.42 2.96
C VAL A 64 -10.68 2.77 3.48
N GLU A 65 -11.03 3.68 2.58
CA GLU A 65 -11.76 4.88 2.94
C GLU A 65 -13.22 4.50 3.22
N PHE A 66 -13.57 4.42 4.50
CA PHE A 66 -14.97 4.40 4.90
C PHE A 66 -15.57 5.78 4.61
N LYS A 67 -16.16 5.97 3.42
CA LYS A 67 -17.02 7.14 3.18
C LYS A 67 -18.20 7.08 4.14
N THR A 68 -18.18 7.94 5.15
CA THR A 68 -19.36 8.22 5.98
C THR A 68 -20.51 8.61 5.06
N ILE A 69 -21.61 7.87 5.11
CA ILE A 69 -22.82 8.20 4.36
C ILE A 69 -23.32 9.54 4.92
N GLN A 70 -23.20 10.62 4.13
CA GLN A 70 -23.90 11.87 4.44
C GLN A 70 -25.40 11.61 4.30
N THR A 71 -26.08 11.42 5.43
CA THR A 71 -27.54 11.48 5.49
C THR A 71 -27.96 12.91 5.17
N GLY A 72 -28.52 13.11 3.98
CA GLY A 72 -29.15 14.37 3.60
C GLY A 72 -30.30 14.68 4.56
N ALA A 73 -30.19 15.80 5.27
CA ALA A 73 -31.34 16.46 5.86
C ALA A 73 -31.77 17.57 4.91
N SER A 74 -32.78 17.28 4.09
CA SER A 74 -33.56 18.29 3.40
C SER A 74 -34.50 18.96 4.40
N THR A 75 -34.42 20.29 4.49
CA THR A 75 -35.52 21.16 4.96
C THR A 75 -35.52 22.40 4.11
#